data_AF-A0A7Z6UXM7-F1
#
_entry.id   AF-A0A7Z6UXM7-F1
#
_cell.length_a   1.000
_cell.length_b   1.000
_cell.length_c   1.000
_cell.angle_alpha   90.00
_cell.angle_beta   90.00
_cell.angle_gamma   90.00
#
_symmetry.space_group_name_H-M   'P 1'
#
loop_
_entity.id
_entity.type
_entity.pdbx_description
1 polymer ?
#
loop_
_entity_poly.entity_id
_entity_poly.type
_entity_poly.pdbx_seq_one_letter_code
_entity_poly.pdbx_strand_id
1 'polypeptide(L)'
;DNYENLSKLLTRYSTLNNFIQLASDPSAINAARENLGASAKNLIGDKANSPAYQAVLLAINAAVGFWNVLGYATQCGGNGNEKSTSSTTTFNNEPGYRSTSITCGYNNLEIGREGPMSIDNFKKLNEAYQILQAALKKGLPALKENNGTLSEVKYTYTCSGKGNTNCDPSVVGLGSNGKRDGGTTTKTQTIDGKTVNTTISSKVVDSKAPGNTSGVSYTEITNQLSGVPDSAQALLAQASTLINTINEACPWFSVTNKNGGPQMNPTSGGLCVFKDEISAIQKMITDAQELVNQTSTINSNEQSAQQVGGSGGKPFNPFTDTSFA
;
A
#
# COMPACT_ATOMS: atom_id res chain seq x y z
N ASP A 1 -49.77 33.70 10.39
CA ASP A 1 -48.48 34.06 11.01
C ASP A 1 -47.35 33.09 10.64
N ASN A 2 -47.38 31.79 10.97
CA ASN A 2 -46.31 30.86 10.53
C ASN A 2 -46.39 30.43 9.04
N TYR A 3 -47.58 30.32 8.45
CA TYR A 3 -47.76 30.03 7.01
C TYR A 3 -47.30 31.19 6.10
N GLU A 4 -47.44 32.43 6.59
CA GLU A 4 -46.95 33.62 5.91
C GLU A 4 -45.41 33.67 5.85
N ASN A 5 -44.76 32.97 6.78
CA ASN A 5 -43.31 32.91 6.91
C ASN A 5 -42.68 31.97 5.86
N LEU A 6 -43.36 30.85 5.52
CA LEU A 6 -42.88 29.95 4.45
C LEU A 6 -42.98 30.61 3.08
N SER A 7 -44.08 31.30 2.77
CA SER A 7 -44.21 32.05 1.51
C SER A 7 -43.13 33.15 1.38
N LYS A 8 -42.88 33.90 2.46
CA LYS A 8 -41.80 34.91 2.52
C LYS A 8 -40.40 34.28 2.41
N LEU A 9 -40.18 33.11 3.00
CA LEU A 9 -38.92 32.35 2.91
C LEU A 9 -38.67 31.82 1.49
N LEU A 10 -39.67 31.19 0.87
CA LEU A 10 -39.58 30.64 -0.50
C LEU A 10 -39.42 31.73 -1.55
N THR A 11 -40.02 32.91 -1.32
CA THR A 11 -39.82 34.09 -2.15
C THR A 11 -38.39 34.65 -2.02
N ARG A 12 -37.77 34.56 -0.83
CA ARG A 12 -36.37 34.98 -0.59
C ARG A 12 -35.34 33.97 -1.07
N TYR A 13 -35.68 32.68 -1.04
CA TYR A 13 -34.82 31.56 -1.39
C TYR A 13 -35.45 30.74 -2.51
N SER A 14 -35.42 31.29 -3.73
CA SER A 14 -35.97 30.65 -4.94
C SER A 14 -35.43 29.24 -5.18
N THR A 15 -34.18 28.97 -4.79
CA THR A 15 -33.56 27.63 -4.82
C THR A 15 -34.29 26.62 -3.94
N LEU A 16 -34.78 27.02 -2.75
CA LEU A 16 -35.50 26.14 -1.84
C LEU A 16 -36.89 25.79 -2.41
N ASN A 17 -37.56 26.76 -3.04
CA ASN A 17 -38.83 26.51 -3.70
C ASN A 17 -38.69 25.51 -4.86
N ASN A 18 -37.65 25.67 -5.68
CA ASN A 18 -37.34 24.72 -6.74
C ASN A 18 -37.00 23.33 -6.17
N PHE A 19 -36.25 23.26 -5.06
CA PHE A 19 -35.95 21.99 -4.42
C PHE A 19 -37.21 21.24 -3.95
N ILE A 20 -38.17 21.94 -3.32
CA ILE A 20 -39.43 21.33 -2.87
C ILE A 20 -40.23 20.79 -4.05
N GLN A 21 -40.27 21.52 -5.17
CA GLN A 21 -40.92 21.05 -6.39
C GLN A 21 -40.27 19.78 -6.93
N LEU A 22 -38.93 19.75 -7.05
CA LEU A 22 -38.19 18.59 -7.52
C LEU A 22 -38.32 17.39 -6.58
N ALA A 23 -38.29 17.62 -5.26
CA ALA A 23 -38.48 16.57 -4.25
C ALA A 23 -39.91 15.99 -4.21
N SER A 24 -40.86 16.62 -4.91
CA SER A 24 -42.23 16.14 -5.04
C SER A 24 -42.54 15.53 -6.41
N ASP A 25 -41.56 15.51 -7.33
CA ASP A 25 -41.70 14.97 -8.68
C ASP A 25 -40.91 13.66 -8.83
N PRO A 26 -41.58 12.50 -8.95
CA PRO A 26 -40.93 11.21 -9.15
C PRO A 26 -39.96 11.16 -10.34
N SER A 27 -40.25 11.88 -11.42
CA SER A 27 -39.38 11.89 -12.60
C SER A 27 -38.05 12.59 -12.31
N ALA A 28 -38.10 13.72 -11.61
CA ALA A 28 -36.92 14.44 -11.15
C ALA A 28 -36.10 13.62 -10.12
N ILE A 29 -36.78 12.93 -9.20
CA ILE A 29 -36.13 12.06 -8.21
C ILE A 29 -35.43 10.88 -8.92
N ASN A 30 -36.11 10.22 -9.86
CA ASN A 30 -35.51 9.13 -10.63
C ASN A 30 -34.32 9.61 -11.49
N ALA A 31 -34.41 10.78 -12.13
CA ALA A 31 -33.28 11.36 -12.87
C ALA A 31 -32.08 11.65 -11.94
N ALA A 32 -32.32 12.16 -10.73
CA ALA A 32 -31.26 12.35 -9.74
C ALA A 32 -30.63 11.02 -9.28
N ARG A 33 -31.45 9.98 -9.07
CA ARG A 33 -31.00 8.61 -8.74
C ARG A 33 -30.17 7.98 -9.86
N GLU A 34 -30.57 8.17 -11.12
CA GLU A 34 -29.80 7.74 -12.30
C GLU A 34 -28.44 8.44 -12.37
N ASN A 35 -28.41 9.76 -12.13
CA ASN A 35 -27.16 10.53 -12.06
C ASN A 35 -26.24 10.05 -10.92
N LEU A 36 -26.81 9.70 -9.76
CA LEU A 36 -26.06 9.08 -8.65
C LEU A 36 -25.49 7.72 -9.05
N GLY A 37 -26.25 6.87 -9.73
CA GLY A 37 -25.77 5.58 -10.23
C GLY A 37 -24.63 5.72 -11.24
N ALA A 38 -24.74 6.67 -12.18
CA ALA A 38 -23.71 6.94 -13.17
C ALA A 38 -22.43 7.52 -12.54
N SER A 39 -22.56 8.49 -11.63
CA SER A 39 -21.41 9.07 -10.92
C SER A 39 -20.73 8.07 -9.98
N ALA A 40 -21.50 7.21 -9.31
CA ALA A 40 -20.96 6.09 -8.53
C ALA A 40 -20.12 5.16 -9.42
N LYS A 41 -20.65 4.72 -10.57
CA LYS A 41 -19.91 3.89 -11.53
C LYS A 41 -18.60 4.56 -11.97
N ASN A 42 -18.62 5.86 -12.24
CA ASN A 42 -17.40 6.60 -12.60
C ASN A 42 -16.40 6.66 -11.42
N LEU A 43 -16.86 6.79 -10.18
CA LEU A 43 -15.97 6.85 -9.02
C LEU A 43 -15.37 5.49 -8.66
N ILE A 44 -16.17 4.42 -8.61
CA ILE A 44 -15.69 3.13 -8.09
C ILE A 44 -15.39 2.10 -9.19
N GLY A 45 -15.92 2.29 -10.40
CA GLY A 45 -15.81 1.37 -11.52
C GLY A 45 -14.77 1.77 -12.57
N ASP A 46 -14.50 3.06 -12.74
CA ASP A 46 -13.48 3.54 -13.69
C ASP A 46 -12.11 3.68 -13.02
N LYS A 47 -11.07 3.82 -13.86
CA LYS A 47 -9.68 4.05 -13.43
C LYS A 47 -9.18 5.46 -13.80
N ALA A 48 -8.98 5.70 -15.10
CA ALA A 48 -8.41 6.96 -15.58
C ALA A 48 -9.29 8.18 -15.22
N ASN A 49 -10.60 8.04 -15.37
CA ASN A 49 -11.57 9.12 -15.15
C ASN A 49 -12.09 9.18 -13.70
N SER A 50 -11.65 8.28 -12.82
CA SER A 50 -12.07 8.26 -11.42
C SER A 50 -11.11 9.09 -10.57
N PRO A 51 -11.54 10.22 -9.98
CA PRO A 51 -10.71 10.95 -9.02
C PRO A 51 -10.35 10.10 -7.79
N ALA A 52 -11.25 9.21 -7.38
CA ALA A 52 -11.05 8.29 -6.26
C ALA A 52 -9.92 7.28 -6.54
N TYR A 53 -9.90 6.69 -7.75
CA TYR A 53 -8.81 5.84 -8.20
C TYR A 53 -7.48 6.60 -8.27
N GLN A 54 -7.48 7.80 -8.84
CA GLN A 54 -6.25 8.61 -8.94
C GLN A 54 -5.70 8.98 -7.56
N ALA A 55 -6.56 9.29 -6.58
CA ALA A 55 -6.14 9.57 -5.21
C ALA A 55 -5.48 8.36 -4.53
N VAL A 56 -6.08 7.17 -4.66
CA VAL A 56 -5.50 5.91 -4.16
C VAL A 56 -4.15 5.62 -4.81
N LEU A 57 -4.08 5.74 -6.15
CA LEU A 57 -2.85 5.53 -6.91
C LEU A 57 -1.75 6.53 -6.49
N LEU A 58 -2.11 7.78 -6.25
CA LEU A 58 -1.19 8.82 -5.81
C LEU A 58 -0.64 8.53 -4.41
N ALA A 59 -1.48 8.13 -3.46
CA ALA A 59 -1.06 7.77 -2.10
C ALA A 59 -0.04 6.60 -2.10
N ILE A 60 -0.32 5.55 -2.88
CA ILE A 60 0.58 4.41 -3.04
C ILE A 60 1.90 4.82 -3.71
N ASN A 61 1.83 5.57 -4.81
CA ASN A 61 3.02 6.06 -5.50
C ASN A 61 3.87 6.99 -4.65
N ALA A 62 3.27 7.79 -3.76
CA ALA A 62 4.01 8.67 -2.86
C ALA A 62 4.85 7.86 -1.85
N ALA A 63 4.27 6.81 -1.24
CA ALA A 63 5.00 5.92 -0.33
C ALA A 63 6.14 5.16 -1.03
N VAL A 64 5.86 4.58 -2.20
CA VAL A 64 6.87 3.89 -3.02
C VAL A 64 7.96 4.85 -3.50
N GLY A 65 7.57 6.05 -3.94
CA GLY A 65 8.46 7.10 -4.39
C GLY A 65 9.39 7.59 -3.28
N PHE A 66 8.89 7.74 -2.06
CA PHE A 66 9.70 8.09 -0.89
C PHE A 66 10.84 7.09 -0.67
N TRP A 67 10.54 5.79 -0.70
CA TRP A 67 11.57 4.76 -0.59
C TRP A 67 12.51 4.74 -1.80
N ASN A 68 12.02 4.94 -3.02
CA ASN A 68 12.87 5.03 -4.21
C ASN A 68 13.90 6.17 -4.13
N VAL A 69 13.56 7.28 -3.46
CA VAL A 69 14.47 8.42 -3.29
C VAL A 69 15.52 8.16 -2.21
N LEU A 70 15.15 7.53 -1.09
CA LEU A 70 15.98 7.46 0.12
C LEU A 70 16.59 6.08 0.40
N GLY A 71 16.08 5.02 -0.21
CA GLY A 71 16.48 3.63 0.07
C GLY A 71 17.98 3.40 -0.14
N TYR A 72 18.55 3.92 -1.22
CA TYR A 72 19.98 3.77 -1.52
C TYR A 72 20.91 4.38 -0.46
N ALA A 73 20.44 5.41 0.25
CA ALA A 73 21.20 6.19 1.21
C ALA A 73 20.99 5.72 2.66
N THR A 74 20.05 4.79 2.86
CA THR A 74 19.64 4.30 4.16
C THR A 74 20.60 3.21 4.64
N GLN A 75 21.13 3.37 5.86
CA GLN A 75 21.97 2.35 6.45
C GLN A 75 21.13 1.19 6.97
N CYS A 76 21.60 -0.03 6.74
CA CYS A 76 21.00 -1.25 7.26
C CYS A 76 22.07 -2.33 7.51
N GLY A 77 21.82 -3.22 8.47
CA GLY A 77 22.78 -4.25 8.86
C GLY A 77 22.33 -5.05 10.07
N GLY A 78 23.25 -5.86 10.60
CA GLY A 78 22.97 -6.70 11.77
C GLY A 78 22.57 -8.15 11.44
N ASN A 79 22.22 -8.88 12.50
CA ASN A 79 21.64 -10.22 12.48
C ASN A 79 20.26 -10.13 13.14
N GLY A 80 19.20 -10.05 12.33
CA GLY A 80 17.88 -9.64 12.81
C GLY A 80 17.96 -8.23 13.41
N ASN A 81 17.68 -8.11 14.71
CA ASN A 81 17.77 -6.86 15.47
C ASN A 81 19.07 -6.70 16.27
N GLU A 82 20.03 -7.62 16.12
CA GLU A 82 21.29 -7.59 16.85
C GLU A 82 22.45 -7.09 15.99
N LYS A 83 23.48 -6.59 16.67
CA LYS A 83 24.77 -6.21 16.09
C LYS A 83 25.43 -7.42 15.41
N SER A 84 26.08 -7.18 14.28
CA SER A 84 26.85 -8.20 13.56
C SER A 84 28.33 -7.84 13.48
N THR A 85 29.21 -8.84 13.33
CA THR A 85 30.66 -8.62 13.17
C THR A 85 31.05 -8.49 11.70
N SER A 86 30.51 -9.35 10.83
CA SER A 86 30.87 -9.44 9.41
C SER A 86 29.74 -10.02 8.56
N SER A 87 28.52 -9.54 8.77
CA SER A 87 27.33 -9.95 8.02
C SER A 87 27.06 -9.00 6.86
N THR A 88 26.69 -9.56 5.72
CA THR A 88 26.24 -8.82 4.54
C THR A 88 24.97 -9.47 4.02
N THR A 89 23.88 -8.72 4.02
CA THR A 89 22.58 -9.18 3.54
C THR A 89 22.14 -8.28 2.39
N THR A 90 21.88 -8.84 1.21
CA THR A 90 21.55 -8.07 0.01
C THR A 90 20.14 -8.38 -0.45
N PHE A 91 19.30 -7.36 -0.58
CA PHE A 91 17.92 -7.49 -1.07
C PHE A 91 17.87 -7.11 -2.55
N ASN A 92 17.33 -8.00 -3.39
CA ASN A 92 17.23 -7.78 -4.82
C ASN A 92 15.94 -7.05 -5.20
N ASN A 93 15.95 -6.41 -6.37
CA ASN A 93 14.86 -5.56 -6.86
C ASN A 93 14.54 -4.40 -5.91
N GLU A 94 15.60 -3.78 -5.36
CA GLU A 94 15.55 -2.63 -4.44
C GLU A 94 16.37 -1.46 -5.03
N PRO A 95 16.01 -0.19 -4.76
CA PRO A 95 16.62 0.98 -5.38
C PRO A 95 17.97 1.31 -4.73
N GLY A 96 18.99 0.52 -5.01
CA GLY A 96 20.34 0.71 -4.51
C GLY A 96 21.16 1.74 -5.28
N TYR A 97 22.29 2.15 -4.72
CA TYR A 97 23.17 3.13 -5.38
C TYR A 97 23.76 2.54 -6.66
N ARG A 98 23.28 3.01 -7.83
CA ARG A 98 23.65 2.47 -9.16
C ARG A 98 23.49 0.95 -9.25
N SER A 99 22.51 0.41 -8.54
CA SER A 99 22.26 -1.02 -8.40
C SER A 99 20.76 -1.28 -8.32
N THR A 100 20.32 -2.47 -8.74
CA THR A 100 18.96 -2.97 -8.52
C THR A 100 18.88 -3.81 -7.25
N SER A 101 19.75 -3.54 -6.28
CA SER A 101 19.80 -4.22 -4.98
C SER A 101 20.34 -3.29 -3.91
N ILE A 102 19.75 -3.34 -2.72
CA ILE A 102 20.28 -2.68 -1.52
C ILE A 102 21.08 -3.69 -0.71
N THR A 103 22.30 -3.30 -0.31
CA THR A 103 23.21 -4.13 0.47
C THR A 103 23.29 -3.63 1.91
N CYS A 104 22.81 -4.43 2.84
CA CYS A 104 22.90 -4.20 4.28
C CYS A 104 24.17 -4.83 4.84
N GLY A 105 25.23 -4.03 4.94
CA GLY A 105 26.57 -4.46 5.38
C GLY A 105 27.14 -3.65 6.53
N TYR A 106 26.33 -2.84 7.23
CA TYR A 106 26.79 -2.08 8.38
C TYR A 106 27.00 -3.02 9.57
N ASN A 107 28.27 -3.23 9.91
CA ASN A 107 28.74 -4.12 10.95
C ASN A 107 29.30 -3.32 12.12
N ASN A 108 29.34 -3.96 13.29
CA ASN A 108 29.90 -3.40 14.51
C ASN A 108 29.23 -2.10 15.01
N LEU A 109 28.01 -1.82 14.55
CA LEU A 109 27.15 -0.72 15.00
C LEU A 109 25.92 -1.25 15.76
N GLU A 110 25.41 -0.46 16.69
CA GLU A 110 24.13 -0.74 17.35
C GLU A 110 22.97 -0.52 16.37
N ILE A 111 22.00 -1.42 16.38
CA ILE A 111 20.85 -1.40 15.48
C ILE A 111 19.72 -0.59 16.11
N GLY A 112 19.05 0.25 15.31
CA GLY A 112 17.87 0.99 15.77
C GLY A 112 17.82 2.46 15.31
N ARG A 113 17.09 3.27 16.07
CA ARG A 113 16.79 4.67 15.77
C ARG A 113 18.07 5.49 15.61
N GLU A 114 18.14 6.23 14.50
CA GLU A 114 19.32 7.00 14.08
C GLU A 114 20.60 6.15 13.94
N GLY A 115 20.44 4.84 13.74
CA GLY A 115 21.49 3.87 13.39
C GLY A 115 21.08 3.02 12.18
N PRO A 116 21.77 1.90 11.90
CA PRO A 116 21.36 1.01 10.82
C PRO A 116 19.97 0.40 11.08
N MET A 117 19.13 0.37 10.04
CA MET A 117 17.89 -0.40 10.05
C MET A 117 18.20 -1.88 10.29
N SER A 118 17.45 -2.53 11.18
CA SER A 118 17.54 -3.96 11.40
C SER A 118 17.16 -4.74 10.15
N ILE A 119 17.71 -5.95 9.99
CA ILE A 119 17.33 -6.82 8.87
C ILE A 119 15.87 -7.27 8.99
N ASP A 120 15.32 -7.38 10.20
CA ASP A 120 13.91 -7.71 10.41
C ASP A 120 12.98 -6.61 9.90
N ASN A 121 13.29 -5.35 10.18
CA ASN A 121 12.54 -4.21 9.65
C ASN A 121 12.74 -4.10 8.13
N PHE A 122 13.94 -4.34 7.62
CA PHE A 122 14.19 -4.33 6.17
C PHE A 122 13.38 -5.43 5.47
N LYS A 123 13.27 -6.65 6.04
CA LYS A 123 12.42 -7.72 5.48
C LYS A 123 10.95 -7.30 5.37
N LYS A 124 10.39 -6.67 6.42
CA LYS A 124 9.02 -6.14 6.41
C LYS A 124 8.84 -5.07 5.33
N LEU A 125 9.78 -4.12 5.28
CA LEU A 125 9.82 -3.05 4.28
C LEU A 125 9.84 -3.63 2.86
N ASN A 126 10.80 -4.52 2.59
CA ASN A 126 11.00 -5.13 1.28
C ASN A 126 9.76 -5.92 0.85
N GLU A 127 9.15 -6.76 1.71
CA GLU A 127 7.93 -7.50 1.32
C GLU A 127 6.81 -6.55 0.87
N ALA A 128 6.54 -5.48 1.63
CA ALA A 128 5.56 -4.46 1.26
C ALA A 128 5.93 -3.76 -0.06
N TYR A 129 7.19 -3.34 -0.20
CA TYR A 129 7.69 -2.70 -1.43
C TYR A 129 7.55 -3.60 -2.66
N GLN A 130 7.91 -4.88 -2.57
CA GLN A 130 7.80 -5.83 -3.68
C GLN A 130 6.36 -6.08 -4.09
N ILE A 131 5.42 -6.19 -3.13
CA ILE A 131 3.98 -6.31 -3.41
C ILE A 131 3.48 -5.07 -4.14
N LEU A 132 3.80 -3.87 -3.63
CA LEU A 132 3.37 -2.60 -4.23
C LEU A 132 3.91 -2.43 -5.65
N GLN A 133 5.20 -2.70 -5.86
CA GLN A 133 5.82 -2.61 -7.17
C GLN A 133 5.22 -3.60 -8.16
N ALA A 134 4.92 -4.83 -7.73
CA ALA A 134 4.22 -5.82 -8.55
C ALA A 134 2.81 -5.36 -8.94
N ALA A 135 2.05 -4.79 -7.99
CA ALA A 135 0.73 -4.25 -8.24
C ALA A 135 0.76 -3.04 -9.19
N LEU A 136 1.68 -2.10 -8.98
CA LEU A 136 1.86 -0.93 -9.84
C LEU A 136 2.23 -1.34 -11.27
N LYS A 137 3.11 -2.33 -11.42
CA LYS A 137 3.49 -2.87 -12.73
C LYS A 137 2.32 -3.55 -13.45
N LYS A 138 1.47 -4.30 -12.73
CA LYS A 138 0.23 -4.89 -13.27
C LYS A 138 -0.81 -3.83 -13.62
N GLY A 139 -0.84 -2.74 -12.85
CA GLY A 139 -1.88 -1.73 -12.85
C GLY A 139 -2.97 -2.08 -11.83
N LEU A 140 -3.31 -1.12 -10.97
CA LEU A 140 -4.30 -1.29 -9.91
C LEU A 140 -5.69 -1.57 -10.51
N PRO A 141 -6.53 -2.38 -9.85
CA PRO A 141 -7.91 -2.58 -10.26
C PRO A 141 -8.78 -1.37 -9.87
N ALA A 142 -10.00 -1.28 -10.43
CA ALA A 142 -10.95 -0.25 -10.02
C ALA A 142 -11.39 -0.48 -8.55
N LEU A 143 -11.85 0.56 -7.85
CA LEU A 143 -12.13 0.50 -6.41
C LEU A 143 -13.18 -0.53 -6.02
N LYS A 144 -14.15 -0.83 -6.90
CA LYS A 144 -15.17 -1.85 -6.64
C LYS A 144 -14.63 -3.30 -6.66
N GLU A 145 -13.47 -3.52 -7.27
CA GLU A 145 -12.88 -4.84 -7.48
C GLU A 145 -12.08 -5.28 -6.25
N ASN A 146 -12.76 -5.92 -5.29
CA ASN A 146 -12.15 -6.34 -4.03
C ASN A 146 -11.63 -7.78 -4.03
N ASN A 147 -11.95 -8.57 -5.04
CA ASN A 147 -11.63 -10.00 -5.11
C ASN A 147 -10.38 -10.34 -5.93
N GLY A 148 -9.79 -9.34 -6.59
CA GLY A 148 -8.57 -9.52 -7.37
C GLY A 148 -7.37 -9.98 -6.54
N THR A 149 -6.42 -10.59 -7.23
CA THR A 149 -5.13 -11.01 -6.68
C THR A 149 -4.00 -10.79 -7.68
N LEU A 150 -2.78 -10.64 -7.16
CA LEU A 150 -1.54 -10.76 -7.92
C LEU A 150 -1.25 -12.25 -8.15
N SER A 151 -0.96 -12.61 -9.40
CA SER A 151 -0.66 -13.99 -9.78
C SER A 151 0.58 -14.53 -9.07
N GLU A 152 1.61 -13.69 -8.94
CA GLU A 152 2.84 -14.01 -8.22
C GLU A 152 3.54 -12.72 -7.79
N VAL A 153 4.00 -12.69 -6.53
CA VAL A 153 5.01 -11.73 -6.06
C VAL A 153 6.22 -12.54 -5.63
N LYS A 154 7.32 -12.39 -6.38
CA LYS A 154 8.56 -13.14 -6.15
C LYS A 154 9.70 -12.17 -5.89
N TYR A 155 10.42 -12.40 -4.79
CA TYR A 155 11.61 -11.61 -4.45
C TYR A 155 12.67 -12.47 -3.76
N THR A 156 13.91 -12.01 -3.86
CA THR A 156 15.08 -12.74 -3.38
C THR A 156 15.95 -11.83 -2.52
N TYR A 157 16.62 -12.44 -1.55
CA TYR A 157 17.72 -11.80 -0.85
C TYR A 157 18.81 -12.83 -0.54
N THR A 158 20.03 -12.36 -0.37
CA THR A 158 21.20 -13.20 -0.12
C THR A 158 21.88 -12.83 1.19
N CYS A 159 22.45 -13.82 1.87
CA CYS A 159 23.26 -13.64 3.07
C CYS A 159 24.66 -14.23 2.86
N SER A 160 25.67 -13.40 3.10
CA SER A 160 27.08 -13.80 3.08
C SER A 160 27.81 -13.25 4.32
N GLY A 161 29.06 -13.70 4.49
CA GLY A 161 29.92 -13.30 5.59
C GLY A 161 29.79 -14.17 6.83
N LYS A 162 30.91 -14.32 7.56
CA LYS A 162 30.99 -15.20 8.73
C LYS A 162 30.03 -14.70 9.82
N GLY A 163 29.23 -15.62 10.37
CA GLY A 163 28.27 -15.32 11.44
C GLY A 163 26.99 -14.64 10.98
N ASN A 164 26.70 -14.56 9.68
CA ASN A 164 25.42 -14.05 9.18
C ASN A 164 24.30 -15.09 9.35
N THR A 165 23.37 -14.80 10.27
CA THR A 165 22.25 -15.69 10.62
C THR A 165 20.94 -15.31 9.94
N ASN A 166 20.91 -14.24 9.16
CA ASN A 166 19.67 -13.70 8.57
C ASN A 166 18.97 -14.65 7.58
N CYS A 167 19.69 -15.65 7.08
CA CYS A 167 19.22 -16.70 6.18
C CYS A 167 19.25 -18.10 6.84
N ASP A 168 19.36 -18.18 8.16
CA ASP A 168 19.32 -19.46 8.85
C ASP A 168 17.92 -20.10 8.71
N PRO A 169 17.82 -21.43 8.56
CA PRO A 169 16.54 -22.11 8.35
C PRO A 169 15.45 -21.76 9.39
N SER A 170 15.82 -21.62 10.67
CA SER A 170 14.90 -21.21 11.74
C SER A 170 14.40 -19.76 11.59
N VAL A 171 15.26 -18.86 11.11
CA VAL A 171 14.95 -17.42 10.91
C VAL A 171 14.05 -17.20 9.71
N VAL A 172 14.22 -17.99 8.64
CA VAL A 172 13.41 -17.86 7.41
C VAL A 172 12.15 -18.73 7.40
N GLY A 173 11.89 -19.46 8.48
CA GLY A 173 10.66 -20.26 8.64
C GLY A 173 10.71 -21.67 8.04
N LEU A 174 11.90 -22.17 7.67
CA LEU A 174 12.12 -23.58 7.28
C LEU A 174 12.17 -24.53 8.51
N GLY A 175 12.16 -23.96 9.72
CA GLY A 175 12.21 -24.69 10.99
C GLY A 175 13.62 -25.11 11.41
N SER A 176 13.76 -25.56 12.66
CA SER A 176 15.07 -25.91 13.26
C SER A 176 15.78 -27.08 12.57
N ASN A 177 15.02 -27.97 11.92
CA ASN A 177 15.55 -29.09 11.13
C ASN A 177 15.57 -28.79 9.62
N GLY A 178 15.28 -27.54 9.23
CA GLY A 178 15.25 -27.11 7.84
C GLY A 178 16.64 -27.17 7.20
N LYS A 179 16.69 -27.53 5.91
CA LYS A 179 17.94 -27.55 5.15
C LYS A 179 18.29 -26.16 4.66
N ARG A 180 19.53 -25.71 4.92
CA ARG A 180 20.04 -24.43 4.37
C ARG A 180 20.24 -24.50 2.86
N ASP A 181 20.60 -25.68 2.33
CA ASP A 181 20.71 -25.91 0.89
C ASP A 181 19.60 -26.84 0.40
N GLY A 182 18.83 -26.39 -0.60
CA GLY A 182 17.70 -27.11 -1.17
C GLY A 182 16.47 -27.20 -0.26
N GLY A 183 16.42 -26.46 0.84
CA GLY A 183 15.25 -26.42 1.73
C GLY A 183 14.10 -25.65 1.08
N THR A 184 12.88 -26.13 1.27
CA THR A 184 11.65 -25.46 0.85
C THR A 184 10.55 -25.66 1.87
N THR A 185 9.71 -24.64 2.07
CA THR A 185 8.52 -24.72 2.91
C THR A 185 7.44 -23.81 2.34
N THR A 186 6.18 -24.14 2.60
CA THR A 186 5.04 -23.27 2.26
C THR A 186 4.31 -22.96 3.54
N LYS A 187 4.12 -21.66 3.80
CA LYS A 187 3.35 -21.15 4.92
C LYS A 187 2.19 -20.31 4.41
N THR A 188 1.11 -20.27 5.18
CA THR A 188 0.00 -19.34 4.96
C THR A 188 0.23 -18.10 5.80
N GLN A 189 0.00 -16.93 5.23
CA GLN A 189 -0.12 -15.68 5.97
C GLN A 189 -1.43 -14.99 5.61
N THR A 190 -1.92 -14.12 6.49
CA THR A 190 -3.15 -13.36 6.24
C THR A 190 -2.80 -11.94 5.83
N ILE A 191 -3.25 -11.50 4.65
CA ILE A 191 -3.16 -10.12 4.18
C ILE A 191 -4.59 -9.65 3.88
N ASP A 192 -5.04 -8.57 4.52
CA ASP A 192 -6.39 -8.00 4.36
C ASP A 192 -7.52 -9.05 4.52
N GLY A 193 -7.39 -9.91 5.54
CA GLY A 193 -8.35 -10.99 5.80
C GLY A 193 -8.30 -12.16 4.80
N LYS A 194 -7.47 -12.11 3.75
CA LYS A 194 -7.29 -13.20 2.79
C LYS A 194 -6.07 -14.04 3.10
N THR A 195 -6.19 -15.34 2.88
CA THR A 195 -5.07 -16.29 2.98
C THR A 195 -4.17 -16.17 1.75
N VAL A 196 -2.89 -15.90 2.00
CA VAL A 196 -1.81 -15.84 1.01
C VAL A 196 -0.84 -16.98 1.27
N ASN A 197 -0.53 -17.75 0.23
CA ASN A 197 0.43 -18.84 0.32
C ASN A 197 1.82 -18.31 -0.05
N THR A 198 2.74 -18.40 0.91
CA THR A 198 4.14 -17.99 0.78
C THR A 198 5.03 -19.22 0.76
N THR A 199 5.62 -19.50 -0.40
CA THR A 199 6.66 -20.52 -0.54
C THR A 199 8.02 -19.88 -0.35
N ILE A 200 8.80 -20.43 0.58
CA ILE A 200 10.15 -19.98 0.91
C ILE A 200 11.11 -21.10 0.55
N SER A 201 12.11 -20.80 -0.27
CA SER A 201 13.16 -21.74 -0.63
C SER A 201 14.54 -21.16 -0.35
N SER A 202 15.48 -22.04 0.00
CA SER A 202 16.85 -21.69 0.36
C SER A 202 17.85 -22.49 -0.48
N LYS A 203 18.87 -21.80 -0.99
CA LYS A 203 19.93 -22.38 -1.81
C LYS A 203 21.29 -21.85 -1.34
N VAL A 204 22.27 -22.73 -1.21
CA VAL A 204 23.66 -22.32 -0.92
C VAL A 204 24.45 -22.28 -2.22
N VAL A 205 25.22 -21.22 -2.42
CA VAL A 205 26.11 -21.05 -3.56
C VAL A 205 27.53 -20.91 -3.04
N ASP A 206 28.43 -21.79 -3.47
CA ASP A 206 29.84 -21.75 -3.08
C ASP A 206 30.60 -20.63 -3.80
N SER A 207 31.63 -20.09 -3.14
CA SER A 207 32.56 -19.09 -3.67
C SER A 207 33.19 -19.48 -5.02
N LYS A 208 33.42 -20.78 -5.25
CA LYS A 208 34.01 -21.33 -6.48
C LYS A 208 32.98 -21.91 -7.44
N ALA A 209 31.68 -21.77 -7.14
CA ALA A 209 30.63 -22.27 -8.01
C ALA A 209 30.70 -21.58 -9.40
N PRO A 210 30.53 -22.31 -10.51
CA PRO A 210 30.48 -21.71 -11.84
C PRO A 210 29.43 -20.59 -11.91
N GLY A 211 29.84 -19.41 -12.39
CA GLY A 211 28.97 -18.23 -12.52
C GLY A 211 28.86 -17.35 -11.26
N ASN A 212 29.44 -17.74 -10.12
CA ASN A 212 29.51 -16.87 -8.95
C ASN A 212 30.61 -15.81 -9.11
N THR A 213 30.22 -14.57 -9.41
CA THR A 213 31.16 -13.44 -9.59
C THR A 213 31.49 -12.71 -8.29
N SER A 214 30.88 -13.07 -7.16
CA SER A 214 31.09 -12.37 -5.88
C SER A 214 32.38 -12.78 -5.17
N GLY A 215 32.95 -13.94 -5.52
CA GLY A 215 34.15 -14.50 -4.88
C GLY A 215 33.94 -15.01 -3.46
N VAL A 216 32.70 -15.01 -2.95
CA VAL A 216 32.34 -15.49 -1.61
C VAL A 216 31.15 -16.47 -1.67
N SER A 217 31.07 -17.39 -0.71
CA SER A 217 29.91 -18.26 -0.57
C SER A 217 28.75 -17.49 0.06
N TYR A 218 27.52 -17.75 -0.38
CA TYR A 218 26.32 -17.10 0.13
C TYR A 218 25.12 -18.06 0.17
N THR A 219 24.11 -17.70 0.95
CA THR A 219 22.79 -18.35 0.95
C THR A 219 21.80 -17.42 0.27
N GLU A 220 21.06 -17.91 -0.71
CA GLU A 220 19.97 -17.21 -1.39
C GLU A 220 18.64 -17.71 -0.84
N ILE A 221 17.78 -16.77 -0.45
CA ILE A 221 16.40 -17.03 -0.05
C ILE A 221 15.48 -16.47 -1.12
N THR A 222 14.58 -17.32 -1.62
CA THR A 222 13.53 -16.93 -2.55
C THR A 222 12.19 -17.03 -1.83
N ASN A 223 11.43 -15.92 -1.83
CA ASN A 223 10.06 -15.87 -1.36
C ASN A 223 9.14 -15.73 -2.58
N GLN A 224 8.12 -16.57 -2.64
CA GLN A 224 7.12 -16.58 -3.69
C GLN A 224 5.74 -16.56 -3.03
N LEU A 225 5.07 -15.42 -3.13
CA LEU A 225 3.74 -15.19 -2.59
C LEU A 225 2.73 -15.38 -3.72
N SER A 226 1.68 -16.14 -3.44
CA SER A 226 0.59 -16.44 -4.38
C SER A 226 -0.75 -16.10 -3.76
N GLY A 227 -1.63 -15.49 -4.55
CA GLY A 227 -2.96 -15.03 -4.09
C GLY A 227 -2.91 -13.74 -3.28
N VAL A 228 -1.86 -12.92 -3.43
CA VAL A 228 -1.77 -11.62 -2.74
C VAL A 228 -2.92 -10.72 -3.19
N PRO A 229 -3.77 -10.18 -2.30
CA PRO A 229 -4.85 -9.27 -2.69
C PRO A 229 -4.31 -8.00 -3.33
N ASP A 230 -4.92 -7.56 -4.44
CA ASP A 230 -4.58 -6.30 -5.12
C ASP A 230 -5.69 -5.24 -5.01
N SER A 231 -6.62 -5.42 -4.06
CA SER A 231 -7.65 -4.42 -3.75
C SER A 231 -6.99 -3.11 -3.29
N ALA A 232 -7.67 -1.98 -3.52
CA ALA A 232 -7.20 -0.67 -3.08
C ALA A 232 -6.88 -0.64 -1.57
N GLN A 233 -7.75 -1.26 -0.75
CA GLN A 233 -7.56 -1.38 0.69
C GLN A 233 -6.30 -2.17 1.06
N ALA A 234 -6.10 -3.36 0.46
CA ALA A 234 -4.92 -4.18 0.74
C ALA A 234 -3.63 -3.47 0.35
N LEU A 235 -3.60 -2.80 -0.81
CA LEU A 235 -2.41 -2.08 -1.27
C LEU A 235 -2.13 -0.82 -0.43
N LEU A 236 -3.16 -0.09 0.01
CA LEU A 236 -2.98 1.02 0.96
C LEU A 236 -2.44 0.53 2.31
N ALA A 237 -2.84 -0.65 2.77
CA ALA A 237 -2.26 -1.26 3.96
C ALA A 237 -0.78 -1.58 3.78
N GLN A 238 -0.36 -2.11 2.62
CA GLN A 238 1.06 -2.31 2.30
C GLN A 238 1.84 -0.99 2.24
N ALA A 239 1.26 0.06 1.64
CA ALA A 239 1.86 1.39 1.61
C ALA A 239 2.02 1.97 3.03
N SER A 240 1.02 1.74 3.90
CA SER A 240 1.09 2.08 5.32
C SER A 240 2.20 1.32 6.04
N THR A 241 2.31 0.01 5.83
CA THR A 241 3.41 -0.81 6.37
C THR A 241 4.77 -0.28 5.93
N LEU A 242 4.93 0.05 4.65
CA LEU A 242 6.17 0.60 4.09
C LEU A 242 6.57 1.90 4.81
N ILE A 243 5.69 2.91 4.81
CA ILE A 243 6.03 4.23 5.37
C ILE A 243 6.18 4.19 6.90
N ASN A 244 5.34 3.43 7.60
CA ASN A 244 5.42 3.32 9.05
C ASN A 244 6.67 2.57 9.49
N THR A 245 7.07 1.50 8.78
CA THR A 245 8.33 0.81 9.08
C THR A 245 9.52 1.75 8.96
N ILE A 246 9.55 2.60 7.93
CA ILE A 246 10.60 3.61 7.75
C ILE A 246 10.59 4.62 8.90
N ASN A 247 9.41 5.16 9.24
CA ASN A 247 9.26 6.17 10.27
C ASN A 247 9.61 5.65 11.68
N GLU A 248 9.10 4.47 12.04
CA GLU A 248 9.31 3.85 13.35
C GLU A 248 10.75 3.39 13.53
N ALA A 249 11.35 2.78 12.51
CA ALA A 249 12.75 2.39 12.56
C ALA A 249 13.68 3.61 12.59
N CYS A 250 13.30 4.70 11.89
CA CYS A 250 14.06 5.94 11.73
C CYS A 250 15.57 5.70 11.56
N PRO A 251 16.00 4.92 10.55
CA PRO A 251 17.40 4.60 10.38
C PRO A 251 18.22 5.82 9.96
N TRP A 252 19.52 5.77 10.23
CA TRP A 252 20.46 6.75 9.72
C TRP A 252 20.53 6.68 8.18
N PHE A 253 20.55 7.83 7.54
CA PHE A 253 20.82 7.97 6.11
C PHE A 253 21.96 8.96 5.87
N SER A 254 22.63 8.82 4.73
CA SER A 254 23.57 9.80 4.23
C SER A 254 23.57 9.81 2.71
N VAL A 255 23.26 10.96 2.12
CA VAL A 255 23.22 11.16 0.67
C VAL A 255 24.47 11.88 0.20
N THR A 256 24.88 11.60 -1.03
CA THR A 256 25.88 12.40 -1.74
C THR A 256 25.18 13.22 -2.82
N ASN A 257 25.04 14.52 -2.59
CA ASN A 257 24.46 15.41 -3.59
C ASN A 257 25.35 15.49 -4.83
N LYS A 258 24.73 15.48 -6.01
CA LYS A 258 25.43 15.64 -7.28
C LYS A 258 25.61 17.12 -7.60
N ASN A 259 26.78 17.48 -8.09
CA ASN A 259 27.04 18.82 -8.61
C ASN A 259 26.09 19.11 -9.79
N GLY A 260 25.42 20.27 -9.75
CA GLY A 260 24.47 20.69 -10.79
C GLY A 260 23.09 20.02 -10.75
N GLY A 261 22.85 19.07 -9.84
CA GLY A 261 21.54 18.45 -9.63
C GLY A 261 20.74 19.10 -8.50
N PRO A 262 19.48 18.67 -8.28
CA PRO A 262 18.72 19.01 -7.08
C PRO A 262 19.51 18.63 -5.81
N GLN A 263 19.44 19.49 -4.80
CA GLN A 263 20.16 19.31 -3.54
C GLN A 263 19.19 18.79 -2.47
N MET A 264 19.52 17.63 -1.88
CA MET A 264 18.81 17.10 -0.72
C MET A 264 19.26 17.83 0.55
N ASN A 265 18.32 18.17 1.43
CA ASN A 265 18.57 18.77 2.74
C ASN A 265 17.60 18.17 3.79
N PRO A 266 18.08 17.67 4.94
CA PRO A 266 19.49 17.50 5.31
C PRO A 266 20.18 16.40 4.49
N THR A 267 21.51 16.43 4.40
CA THR A 267 22.29 15.41 3.68
C THR A 267 22.57 14.16 4.50
N SER A 268 22.28 14.18 5.81
CA SER A 268 22.40 13.04 6.71
C SER A 268 21.58 13.25 7.98
N GLY A 269 21.21 12.16 8.62
CA GLY A 269 20.46 12.15 9.89
C GLY A 269 19.62 10.87 9.99
N GLY A 270 18.70 10.80 10.95
CA GLY A 270 17.64 9.79 10.95
C GLY A 270 16.60 10.09 9.87
N LEU A 271 16.10 9.08 9.15
CA LEU A 271 15.06 9.27 8.11
C LEU A 271 13.78 9.93 8.63
N CYS A 272 13.46 9.77 9.91
CA CYS A 272 12.31 10.46 10.51
C CYS A 272 12.48 11.99 10.63
N VAL A 273 13.63 12.55 10.21
CA VAL A 273 13.80 13.99 10.02
C VAL A 273 12.88 14.56 8.93
N PHE A 274 12.48 13.73 7.95
CA PHE A 274 11.52 14.07 6.89
C PHE A 274 10.07 14.01 7.40
N LYS A 275 9.83 14.69 8.53
CA LYS A 275 8.57 14.59 9.27
C LYS A 275 7.39 15.08 8.43
N ASP A 276 7.57 16.15 7.68
CA ASP A 276 6.49 16.75 6.88
C ASP A 276 6.13 15.84 5.71
N GLU A 277 7.12 15.28 5.01
CA GLU A 277 6.92 14.33 3.92
C GLU A 277 6.26 13.03 4.41
N ILE A 278 6.77 12.46 5.49
CA ILE A 278 6.22 11.25 6.10
C ILE A 278 4.77 11.50 6.55
N SER A 279 4.52 12.61 7.26
CA SER A 279 3.17 12.94 7.75
C SER A 279 2.20 13.18 6.60
N ALA A 280 2.66 13.83 5.52
CA ALA A 280 1.84 14.03 4.32
C ALA A 280 1.50 12.68 3.66
N ILE A 281 2.47 11.78 3.48
CA ILE A 281 2.24 10.45 2.90
C ILE A 281 1.30 9.63 3.78
N GLN A 282 1.51 9.61 5.09
CA GLN A 282 0.62 8.94 6.03
C GLN A 282 -0.80 9.50 5.93
N LYS A 283 -0.96 10.83 5.89
CA LYS A 283 -2.26 11.46 5.71
C LYS A 283 -2.91 11.08 4.37
N MET A 284 -2.16 11.09 3.27
CA MET A 284 -2.67 10.68 1.96
C MET A 284 -3.18 9.24 1.97
N ILE A 285 -2.45 8.33 2.64
CA ILE A 285 -2.87 6.94 2.81
C ILE A 285 -4.14 6.85 3.66
N THR A 286 -4.20 7.56 4.79
CA THR A 286 -5.37 7.57 5.67
C THR A 286 -6.61 8.13 4.97
N ASP A 287 -6.49 9.27 4.30
CA ASP A 287 -7.58 9.87 3.52
C ASP A 287 -8.05 8.92 2.40
N ALA A 288 -7.11 8.24 1.72
CA ALA A 288 -7.45 7.26 0.69
C ALA A 288 -8.12 6.00 1.25
N GLN A 289 -7.72 5.54 2.45
CA GLN A 289 -8.40 4.42 3.14
C GLN A 289 -9.84 4.80 3.51
N GLU A 290 -10.05 6.00 4.06
CA GLU A 290 -11.39 6.51 4.36
C GLU A 290 -12.25 6.63 3.10
N LEU A 291 -11.66 7.13 2.01
CA LEU A 291 -12.32 7.20 0.70
C LEU A 291 -12.74 5.81 0.20
N VAL A 292 -11.87 4.80 0.30
CA VAL A 292 -12.17 3.43 -0.15
C VAL A 292 -13.31 2.82 0.68
N ASN A 293 -13.37 3.11 1.98
CA ASN A 293 -14.45 2.63 2.85
C ASN A 293 -15.83 3.11 2.38
N GLN A 294 -15.94 4.29 1.77
CA GLN A 294 -17.20 4.79 1.19
C GLN A 294 -17.73 3.92 0.05
N THR A 295 -16.88 3.12 -0.60
CA THR A 295 -17.29 2.19 -1.66
C THR A 295 -18.34 1.19 -1.16
N SER A 296 -18.19 0.70 0.08
CA SER A 296 -19.16 -0.23 0.69
C SER A 296 -20.51 0.43 0.98
N THR A 297 -20.50 1.70 1.39
CA THR A 297 -21.70 2.51 1.59
C THR A 297 -22.42 2.73 0.26
N ILE A 298 -21.69 3.06 -0.80
CA ILE A 298 -22.25 3.24 -2.15
C ILE A 298 -22.90 1.95 -2.64
N ASN A 299 -22.21 0.82 -2.51
CA ASN A 299 -22.73 -0.49 -2.95
C ASN A 299 -23.94 -0.95 -2.12
N SER A 300 -24.00 -0.63 -0.83
CA SER A 300 -25.16 -1.00 0.02
C SER A 300 -26.41 -0.15 -0.27
N ASN A 301 -26.24 1.01 -0.90
CA ASN A 301 -27.32 1.96 -1.19
C ASN A 301 -27.49 2.16 -2.71
N GLU A 302 -27.52 1.06 -3.47
CA GLU A 302 -27.73 1.12 -4.91
C GLU A 302 -29.02 1.85 -5.29
N GLN A 303 -28.92 2.82 -6.21
CA GLN A 303 -30.04 3.64 -6.65
C GLN A 303 -30.77 3.06 -7.88
N SER A 304 -30.27 1.97 -8.45
CA SER A 304 -30.74 1.36 -9.71
C SER A 304 -31.85 0.31 -9.55
N ALA A 305 -32.16 -0.13 -8.33
CA ALA A 305 -32.98 -1.32 -8.13
C ALA A 305 -34.49 -1.11 -8.35
N GLN A 306 -35.02 0.12 -8.31
CA GLN A 306 -36.43 0.42 -8.58
C GLN A 306 -36.66 1.91 -8.83
N GLN A 307 -37.51 2.21 -9.82
CA GLN A 307 -38.03 3.57 -10.03
C GLN A 307 -38.98 3.91 -8.88
N VAL A 308 -38.78 5.09 -8.29
CA VAL A 308 -39.62 5.59 -7.20
C VAL A 308 -40.89 6.22 -7.79
N GLY A 309 -42.00 6.09 -7.07
CA GLY A 309 -43.30 6.59 -7.50
C GLY A 309 -44.38 6.28 -6.49
N GLY A 310 -45.62 6.71 -6.78
CA GLY A 310 -46.76 6.43 -5.92
C GLY A 310 -47.12 4.95 -5.90
N SER A 311 -47.69 4.49 -4.78
CA SER A 311 -48.09 3.10 -4.58
C SER A 311 -49.57 2.88 -4.93
N GLY A 312 -49.88 1.71 -5.50
CA GLY A 312 -51.27 1.29 -5.75
C GLY A 312 -52.08 2.21 -6.69
N GLY A 313 -51.42 2.84 -7.66
CA GLY A 313 -52.06 3.75 -8.62
C GLY A 313 -52.36 5.15 -8.10
N LYS A 314 -51.90 5.50 -6.89
CA LYS A 314 -52.03 6.84 -6.32
C LYS A 314 -50.89 7.77 -6.79
N PRO A 315 -51.09 9.11 -6.80
CA PRO A 315 -50.00 10.05 -6.97
C PRO A 315 -48.95 9.88 -5.88
N PHE A 316 -47.69 10.17 -6.21
CA PHE A 316 -46.59 10.14 -5.25
C PHE A 316 -46.84 11.09 -4.09
N ASN A 317 -46.65 10.59 -2.87
CA ASN A 317 -46.73 11.39 -1.65
C ASN A 317 -45.35 11.52 -0.99
N PRO A 318 -44.72 12.71 -1.01
CA PRO A 318 -43.40 12.94 -0.42
C PRO A 318 -43.32 12.66 1.09
N PHE A 319 -44.47 12.59 1.78
CA PHE A 319 -44.53 12.33 3.23
C PHE A 319 -44.65 10.84 3.58
N THR A 320 -45.00 9.98 2.63
CA THR A 320 -45.26 8.55 2.91
C THR A 320 -44.55 7.59 1.97
N ASP A 321 -44.23 8.01 0.75
CA ASP A 321 -43.67 7.16 -0.31
C ASP A 321 -42.16 7.34 -0.45
N THR A 322 -41.47 7.77 0.62
CA THR A 322 -40.06 8.20 0.63
C THR A 322 -39.14 7.34 1.49
N SER A 323 -39.51 6.08 1.76
CA SER A 323 -38.67 5.14 2.53
C SER A 323 -37.29 4.83 1.91
N PHE A 324 -37.06 5.26 0.67
CA PHE A 324 -35.78 5.17 -0.03
C PHE A 324 -34.80 6.29 0.31
N ALA A 325 -35.25 7.36 0.98
CA ALA A 325 -34.44 8.49 1.42
C ALA A 325 -33.87 8.26 2.82
#